data_AF-A0A8T0FK99-F1
#
_entry.id   AF-A0A8T0FK99-F1
#
_cell.length_a   1.000
_cell.length_b   1.000
_cell.length_c   1.000
_cell.angle_alpha   90.00
_cell.angle_beta   90.00
_cell.angle_gamma   90.00
#
_symmetry.space_group_name_H-M   'P 1'
#
loop_
_entity.id
_entity.type
_entity.pdbx_description
1 polymer ?
#
loop_
_entity_poly.entity_id
_entity_poly.type
_entity_poly.pdbx_seq_one_letter_code
_entity_poly.pdbx_strand_id
1 'polypeptide(L)'
;MNNRKVLMERPEIVFWRHRYLREMRCHRKAGRRIVYIDETWVDSNLTFKKCWQDDTVLGTTANVNSKNRLIVVHAGSSTGFLTGALLVYKASTKSGDYHWQMNYENFKKWVLEKLLPNLQPNSVVCMDNAPYHTTVENPTPTKYSTKKVMIDWLKNNGIPCDQKMRKAELFSLIDSNRPKKIVYKIDNLIEKEGHEVIRLPPYHCDLNAIEFVWSSVYNTGVAWTQHKNNRHTLLPDRLNIAHPLLLSLEELQEISSSSTITANFCSIRIIQKAFLLKEFEDNCDQRL
;
A
#
# COMPACT_ATOMS: atom_id res chain seq x y z
N MET A 1 -6.66 39.02 -12.16
CA MET A 1 -5.33 38.38 -12.12
C MET A 1 -5.51 36.96 -11.62
N ASN A 2 -5.18 35.98 -12.47
CA ASN A 2 -5.44 34.57 -12.24
C ASN A 2 -4.35 33.99 -11.32
N ASN A 3 -4.68 33.68 -10.07
CA ASN A 3 -3.78 33.06 -9.09
C ASN A 3 -3.51 31.59 -9.47
N ARG A 4 -2.76 31.36 -10.55
CA ARG A 4 -2.11 30.07 -10.79
C ARG A 4 -1.10 29.85 -9.66
N LYS A 5 -1.54 29.17 -8.60
CA LYS A 5 -0.64 28.59 -7.59
C LYS A 5 0.22 27.56 -8.33
N VAL A 6 1.45 27.91 -8.64
CA VAL A 6 2.43 26.95 -9.15
C VAL A 6 2.64 25.94 -8.01
N LEU A 7 2.16 24.72 -8.20
CA LEU A 7 2.47 23.58 -7.35
C LEU A 7 3.94 23.22 -7.60
N MET A 8 4.85 23.89 -6.90
CA MET A 8 6.26 23.49 -6.89
C MET A 8 6.41 22.30 -5.94
N GLU A 9 6.89 21.18 -6.47
CA GLU A 9 7.29 20.03 -5.67
C GLU A 9 8.42 20.47 -4.71
N ARG A 10 8.33 20.07 -3.44
CA ARG A 10 9.35 20.44 -2.44
C ARG A 10 10.68 19.76 -2.80
N PRO A 11 11.84 20.45 -2.74
CA PRO A 11 13.13 19.90 -3.19
C PRO A 11 13.50 18.55 -2.56
N GLU A 12 13.12 18.32 -1.30
CA GLU A 12 13.33 17.06 -0.60
C GLU A 12 12.49 15.90 -1.14
N ILE A 13 11.27 16.18 -1.64
CA ILE A 13 10.41 15.17 -2.28
C ILE A 13 10.96 14.85 -3.66
N VAL A 14 11.41 15.88 -4.40
CA VAL A 14 12.13 15.69 -5.67
C VAL A 14 13.33 14.78 -5.45
N PHE A 15 14.19 15.08 -4.47
CA PHE A 15 15.36 14.27 -4.17
C PHE A 15 14.99 12.83 -3.79
N TRP A 16 13.97 12.64 -2.95
CA TRP A 16 13.49 11.31 -2.59
C TRP A 16 13.01 10.54 -3.82
N ARG A 17 12.22 11.17 -4.70
CA ARG A 17 11.78 10.54 -5.95
C ARG A 17 12.94 10.11 -6.83
N HIS A 18 13.95 10.95 -7.00
CA HIS A 18 15.15 10.57 -7.76
C HIS A 18 15.89 9.39 -7.11
N ARG A 19 16.01 9.37 -5.78
CA ARG A 19 16.61 8.25 -5.06
C ARG A 19 15.81 6.95 -5.26
N TYR A 20 14.49 7.01 -5.10
CA TYR A 20 13.58 5.90 -5.32
C TYR A 20 13.74 5.32 -6.74
N LEU A 21 13.67 6.16 -7.77
CA LEU A 21 13.79 5.73 -9.17
C LEU A 21 15.16 5.09 -9.45
N ARG A 22 16.24 5.61 -8.85
CA ARG A 22 17.59 5.02 -8.94
C ARG A 22 17.66 3.66 -8.27
N GLU A 23 17.14 3.52 -7.06
CA GLU A 23 17.11 2.24 -6.32
C GLU A 23 16.30 1.19 -7.11
N MET A 24 15.09 1.54 -7.56
CA MET A 24 14.26 0.66 -8.39
C MET A 24 14.98 0.22 -9.67
N ARG A 25 15.66 1.14 -10.37
CA ARG A 25 16.44 0.82 -11.57
C ARG A 25 17.59 -0.14 -11.27
N CYS A 26 18.29 0.03 -10.14
CA CYS A 26 19.36 -0.88 -9.73
C CYS A 26 18.82 -2.29 -9.46
N HIS A 27 17.71 -2.42 -8.74
CA HIS A 27 17.11 -3.72 -8.46
C HIS A 27 16.59 -4.43 -9.70
N ARG A 28 15.94 -3.67 -10.62
CA ARG A 28 15.53 -4.19 -11.93
C ARG A 28 16.72 -4.70 -12.74
N LYS A 29 17.82 -3.94 -12.80
CA LYS A 29 19.06 -4.36 -13.47
C LYS A 29 19.69 -5.60 -12.83
N ALA A 30 19.59 -5.73 -11.52
CA ALA A 30 20.05 -6.90 -10.78
C ALA A 30 19.12 -8.13 -10.92
N GLY A 31 18.00 -8.01 -11.66
CA GLY A 31 17.03 -9.08 -11.84
C GLY A 31 16.27 -9.43 -10.55
N ARG A 32 16.27 -8.54 -9.56
CA ARG A 32 15.55 -8.76 -8.30
C ARG A 32 14.06 -8.62 -8.52
N ARG A 33 13.29 -9.48 -7.86
CA ARG A 33 11.82 -9.43 -7.89
C ARG A 33 11.32 -8.26 -7.07
N ILE A 34 10.61 -7.34 -7.71
CA ILE A 34 9.95 -6.23 -7.04
C ILE A 34 8.50 -6.62 -6.78
N VAL A 35 8.09 -6.55 -5.53
CA VAL A 35 6.74 -6.86 -5.06
C VAL A 35 6.13 -5.58 -4.51
N TYR A 36 5.09 -5.10 -5.17
CA TYR A 36 4.30 -3.94 -4.80
C TYR A 36 3.17 -4.38 -3.87
N ILE A 37 3.03 -3.71 -2.74
CA ILE A 37 1.95 -3.97 -1.78
C ILE A 37 1.11 -2.71 -1.59
N ASP A 38 -0.17 -2.91 -1.34
CA ASP A 38 -1.10 -1.82 -1.06
C ASP A 38 -2.42 -2.33 -0.47
N GLU A 39 -3.12 -1.42 0.21
CA GLU A 39 -4.48 -1.58 0.69
C GLU A 39 -5.46 -0.72 -0.10
N THR A 40 -6.54 -1.33 -0.56
CA THR A 40 -7.67 -0.59 -1.13
C THR A 40 -8.97 -0.90 -0.40
N TRP A 41 -9.98 -0.05 -0.59
CA TRP A 41 -11.32 -0.26 -0.05
C TRP A 41 -12.38 -0.32 -1.15
N VAL A 42 -13.38 -1.16 -0.92
CA VAL A 42 -14.55 -1.31 -1.77
C VAL A 42 -15.79 -1.01 -0.94
N ASP A 43 -16.64 -0.10 -1.40
CA ASP A 43 -17.88 0.22 -0.73
C ASP A 43 -18.98 -0.83 -1.08
N SER A 44 -19.74 -1.35 -0.11
CA SER A 44 -20.86 -2.25 -0.41
C SER A 44 -22.06 -1.56 -1.07
N ASN A 45 -22.09 -0.22 -1.06
CA ASN A 45 -23.15 0.61 -1.65
C ASN A 45 -22.72 1.24 -2.98
N LEU A 46 -21.73 0.65 -3.68
CA LEU A 46 -21.29 1.11 -5.00
C LEU A 46 -22.49 1.37 -5.91
N THR A 47 -22.82 2.64 -6.08
CA THR A 47 -23.70 3.14 -7.12
C THR A 47 -22.78 3.71 -8.19
N PHE A 48 -22.57 2.93 -9.25
CA PHE A 48 -21.85 3.40 -10.43
C PHE A 48 -22.73 4.43 -11.15
N LYS A 49 -22.72 5.68 -10.71
CA LYS A 49 -23.19 6.78 -11.55
C LYS A 49 -22.16 6.98 -12.66
N LYS A 50 -22.62 7.13 -13.91
CA LYS A 50 -21.83 7.82 -14.92
C LYS A 50 -21.33 9.13 -14.29
N CYS A 51 -20.02 9.33 -14.29
CA CYS A 51 -19.43 10.58 -13.85
C CYS A 51 -20.08 11.70 -14.69
N TRP A 52 -20.66 12.70 -14.03
CA TRP A 52 -21.15 13.90 -14.68
C TRP A 52 -20.03 14.94 -14.65
N GLN A 53 -19.07 14.83 -15.58
CA GLN A 53 -18.28 15.94 -16.14
C GLN A 53 -17.35 15.41 -17.25
N ASP A 54 -17.05 16.31 -18.19
CA ASP A 54 -16.43 16.15 -19.52
C ASP A 54 -15.32 15.09 -19.67
N ASP A 55 -15.13 14.59 -20.91
CA ASP A 55 -14.30 13.42 -21.31
C ASP A 55 -12.78 13.53 -21.03
N THR A 56 -12.32 14.55 -20.30
CA THR A 56 -10.89 14.93 -20.22
C THR A 56 -10.31 15.08 -18.81
N VAL A 57 -11.05 14.80 -17.72
CA VAL A 57 -10.51 14.92 -16.34
C VAL A 57 -10.91 13.72 -15.46
N LEU A 58 -9.91 13.03 -14.90
CA LEU A 58 -10.07 12.01 -13.86
C LEU A 58 -10.28 12.69 -12.49
N GLY A 59 -11.48 12.58 -11.91
CA GLY A 59 -11.79 13.18 -10.60
C GLY A 59 -12.90 12.50 -9.79
N THR A 60 -12.48 11.91 -8.68
CA THR A 60 -13.12 11.63 -7.37
C THR A 60 -14.56 11.10 -7.27
N THR A 61 -14.68 9.93 -6.63
CA THR A 61 -15.94 9.34 -6.14
C THR A 61 -16.52 10.12 -4.95
N ALA A 62 -17.81 10.41 -5.00
CA ALA A 62 -18.53 11.04 -3.89
C ALA A 62 -18.44 10.17 -2.63
N ASN A 63 -18.15 10.81 -1.49
CA ASN A 63 -17.99 10.18 -0.20
C ASN A 63 -19.38 9.75 0.34
N VAL A 64 -19.86 8.59 -0.11
CA VAL A 64 -21.03 7.96 0.50
C VAL A 64 -20.53 7.25 1.76
N ASN A 65 -20.96 7.73 2.92
CA ASN A 65 -20.56 7.18 4.21
C ASN A 65 -21.21 5.80 4.39
N SER A 66 -20.65 4.75 3.78
CA SER A 66 -21.19 3.41 3.91
C SER A 66 -20.63 2.71 5.14
N LYS A 67 -21.55 2.15 5.91
CA LYS A 67 -21.29 1.36 7.12
C LYS A 67 -20.65 -0.02 6.81
N ASN A 68 -20.39 -0.31 5.53
CA ASN A 68 -20.01 -1.63 5.03
C ASN A 68 -18.92 -1.46 3.95
N ARG A 69 -17.67 -1.22 4.37
CA ARG A 69 -16.52 -1.20 3.46
C ARG A 69 -15.81 -2.56 3.52
N LEU A 70 -15.40 -3.11 2.39
CA LEU A 70 -14.44 -4.20 2.33
C LEU A 70 -13.06 -3.60 2.21
N ILE A 71 -12.14 -4.01 3.06
CA ILE A 71 -10.72 -3.70 2.94
C ILE A 71 -10.07 -4.88 2.25
N VAL A 72 -9.29 -4.60 1.22
CA VAL A 72 -8.53 -5.56 0.43
C VAL A 72 -7.07 -5.18 0.56
N VAL A 73 -6.25 -6.13 0.96
CA VAL A 73 -4.78 -6.02 1.03
C VAL A 73 -4.21 -7.06 0.11
N HIS A 74 -3.26 -6.67 -0.73
CA HIS A 74 -2.58 -7.64 -1.58
C HIS A 74 -1.17 -7.20 -1.93
N ALA A 75 -0.49 -8.09 -2.64
CA ALA A 75 0.88 -7.99 -3.06
C ALA A 75 0.98 -8.54 -4.48
N GLY A 76 1.70 -7.86 -5.36
CA GLY A 76 1.88 -8.30 -6.74
C GLY A 76 3.20 -7.86 -7.33
N SER A 77 3.63 -8.55 -8.38
CA SER A 77 4.85 -8.26 -9.12
C SER A 77 4.57 -8.32 -10.63
N SER A 78 5.59 -8.13 -11.46
CA SER A 78 5.49 -8.31 -12.92
C SER A 78 4.95 -9.68 -13.37
N THR A 79 4.97 -10.71 -12.53
CA THR A 79 4.33 -12.01 -12.83
C THR A 79 2.86 -12.10 -12.41
N GLY A 80 2.28 -11.03 -11.87
CA GLY A 80 0.93 -10.99 -11.33
C GLY A 80 0.90 -10.96 -9.81
N PHE A 81 -0.29 -11.16 -9.24
CA PHE A 81 -0.50 -11.20 -7.80
C PHE A 81 0.22 -12.38 -7.13
N LEU A 82 0.65 -12.16 -5.89
CA LEU A 82 1.35 -13.15 -5.09
C LEU A 82 0.34 -14.13 -4.47
N THR A 83 0.31 -15.36 -4.96
CA THR A 83 -0.59 -16.40 -4.46
C THR A 83 -0.47 -16.54 -2.94
N GLY A 84 -1.59 -16.55 -2.23
CA GLY A 84 -1.64 -16.68 -0.77
C GLY A 84 -1.48 -15.36 0.01
N ALA A 85 -1.18 -14.24 -0.67
CA ALA A 85 -1.02 -12.94 -0.04
C ALA A 85 -2.31 -12.10 0.03
N LEU A 86 -3.42 -12.56 -0.55
CA LEU A 86 -4.70 -11.83 -0.54
C LEU A 86 -5.31 -11.86 0.88
N LEU A 87 -5.71 -10.69 1.37
CA LEU A 87 -6.52 -10.55 2.57
C LEU A 87 -7.71 -9.64 2.28
N VAL A 88 -8.93 -10.16 2.49
CA VAL A 88 -10.16 -9.39 2.37
C VAL A 88 -10.96 -9.50 3.65
N TYR A 89 -11.39 -8.36 4.20
CA TYR A 89 -12.25 -8.34 5.38
C TYR A 89 -13.21 -7.15 5.37
N LYS A 90 -14.35 -7.30 6.04
CA LYS A 90 -15.32 -6.22 6.22
C LYS A 90 -14.86 -5.29 7.34
N ALA A 91 -14.77 -4.01 7.05
CA ALA A 91 -14.78 -2.97 8.08
C ALA A 91 -16.20 -2.93 8.67
N SER A 92 -16.42 -3.60 9.81
CA SER A 92 -17.68 -3.51 10.57
C SER A 92 -17.62 -2.35 11.59
N THR A 93 -18.59 -2.23 12.50
CA THR A 93 -18.54 -1.30 13.65
C THR A 93 -18.82 -1.95 15.02
N LYS A 94 -19.04 -3.26 15.14
CA LYS A 94 -18.92 -4.07 16.39
C LYS A 94 -18.89 -5.60 16.14
N SER A 95 -18.09 -6.35 16.92
CA SER A 95 -17.92 -7.82 17.07
C SER A 95 -16.95 -8.60 16.14
N GLY A 96 -15.83 -9.11 16.69
CA GLY A 96 -14.84 -10.02 16.06
C GLY A 96 -13.37 -9.56 16.14
N ASP A 97 -12.42 -10.50 16.26
CA ASP A 97 -10.97 -10.26 16.52
C ASP A 97 -10.24 -9.38 15.50
N TYR A 98 -10.89 -9.01 14.40
CA TYR A 98 -10.45 -8.00 13.45
C TYR A 98 -11.37 -6.77 13.51
N HIS A 99 -10.92 -5.73 14.22
CA HIS A 99 -11.67 -4.48 14.39
C HIS A 99 -10.93 -3.21 13.89
N TRP A 100 -11.63 -2.47 13.01
CA TRP A 100 -11.70 -1.00 12.82
C TRP A 100 -11.18 -0.27 11.60
N GLN A 101 -10.06 -0.64 11.03
CA GLN A 101 -9.49 -0.11 9.79
C GLN A 101 -8.14 -0.85 9.67
N MET A 102 -7.41 -0.70 8.57
CA MET A 102 -6.04 -1.19 8.58
C MET A 102 -5.27 -0.51 9.73
N ASN A 103 -4.57 -1.30 10.54
CA ASN A 103 -3.77 -0.83 11.66
C ASN A 103 -2.47 -1.64 11.74
N TYR A 104 -1.54 -1.21 12.60
CA TYR A 104 -0.21 -1.82 12.68
C TYR A 104 -0.26 -3.32 13.00
N GLU A 105 -1.09 -3.78 13.95
CA GLU A 105 -1.11 -5.19 14.33
C GLU A 105 -1.73 -6.07 13.24
N ASN A 106 -2.80 -5.61 12.59
CA ASN A 106 -3.41 -6.31 11.45
C ASN A 106 -2.44 -6.38 10.27
N PHE A 107 -1.78 -5.28 9.94
CA PHE A 107 -0.82 -5.23 8.86
C PHE A 107 0.40 -6.10 9.15
N LYS A 108 0.95 -6.03 10.37
CA LYS A 108 2.04 -6.90 10.82
C LYS A 108 1.65 -8.37 10.71
N LYS A 109 0.44 -8.74 11.13
CA LYS A 109 -0.07 -10.11 11.02
C LYS A 109 -0.13 -10.55 9.55
N TRP A 110 -0.67 -9.70 8.67
CA TRP A 110 -0.67 -9.96 7.24
C TRP A 110 0.75 -10.13 6.67
N VAL A 111 1.69 -9.27 7.05
CA VAL A 111 3.10 -9.39 6.64
C VAL A 111 3.66 -10.77 7.03
N LEU A 112 3.45 -11.19 8.27
CA LEU A 112 3.98 -12.46 8.80
C LEU A 112 3.31 -13.71 8.22
N GLU A 113 1.98 -13.69 8.06
CA GLU A 113 1.21 -14.88 7.71
C GLU A 113 0.93 -15.02 6.21
N LYS A 114 0.99 -13.91 5.46
CA LYS A 114 0.50 -13.84 4.07
C LYS A 114 1.54 -13.29 3.10
N LEU A 115 2.31 -12.27 3.49
CA LEU A 115 3.34 -11.71 2.60
C LEU A 115 4.61 -12.57 2.62
N LEU A 116 5.31 -12.59 3.76
CA LEU A 116 6.65 -13.19 3.90
C LEU A 116 6.70 -14.66 3.45
N PRO A 117 5.76 -15.55 3.83
CA PRO A 117 5.81 -16.96 3.43
C PRO A 117 5.67 -17.18 1.91
N ASN A 118 5.12 -16.20 1.19
CA ASN A 118 4.86 -16.30 -0.24
C ASN A 118 5.86 -15.50 -1.08
N LEU A 119 6.76 -14.72 -0.48
CA LEU A 119 7.80 -13.98 -1.20
C LEU A 119 8.85 -14.93 -1.77
N GLN A 120 9.37 -14.58 -2.96
CA GLN A 120 10.57 -15.25 -3.45
C GLN A 120 11.80 -14.75 -2.66
N PRO A 121 12.82 -15.60 -2.45
CA PRO A 121 14.05 -15.19 -1.78
C PRO A 121 14.64 -13.91 -2.38
N ASN A 122 15.21 -13.05 -1.54
CA ASN A 122 15.85 -11.79 -1.94
C ASN A 122 14.95 -10.80 -2.71
N SER A 123 13.62 -10.92 -2.58
CA SER A 123 12.67 -9.93 -3.13
C SER A 123 12.84 -8.53 -2.53
N VAL A 124 12.36 -7.52 -3.27
CA VAL A 124 12.27 -6.13 -2.87
C VAL A 124 10.79 -5.78 -2.69
N VAL A 125 10.39 -5.36 -1.51
CA VAL A 125 9.01 -4.96 -1.19
C VAL A 125 8.89 -3.45 -1.31
N CYS A 126 8.02 -2.99 -2.21
CA CYS A 126 7.69 -1.59 -2.43
C CYS A 126 6.38 -1.26 -1.73
N MET A 127 6.38 -0.25 -0.85
CA MET A 127 5.19 0.19 -0.10
C MET A 127 5.19 1.70 0.17
N ASP A 128 4.02 2.22 0.54
CA ASP A 128 3.84 3.63 0.90
C ASP A 128 4.34 3.95 2.33
N ASN A 129 4.02 5.15 2.82
CA ASN A 129 4.37 5.60 4.17
C ASN A 129 3.14 5.77 5.07
N ALA A 130 2.12 4.93 4.92
CA ALA A 130 0.95 4.98 5.82
C ALA A 130 1.39 4.89 7.29
N PRO A 131 0.68 5.54 8.23
CA PRO A 131 1.09 5.60 9.63
C PRO A 131 1.37 4.22 10.25
N TYR A 132 0.55 3.21 9.91
CA TYR A 132 0.71 1.84 10.38
C TYR A 132 1.88 1.08 9.71
N HIS A 133 2.35 1.51 8.53
CA HIS A 133 3.60 1.01 7.95
C HIS A 133 4.83 1.62 8.63
N THR A 134 4.72 2.84 9.16
CA THR A 134 5.83 3.65 9.70
C THR A 134 5.98 3.59 11.22
N THR A 135 5.44 2.56 11.88
CA THR A 135 5.64 2.36 13.32
C THR A 135 7.13 2.20 13.62
N VAL A 136 7.68 3.10 14.43
CA VAL A 136 9.12 3.14 14.76
C VAL A 136 9.45 2.08 15.83
N GLU A 137 10.57 1.37 15.66
CA GLU A 137 11.04 0.34 16.60
C GLU A 137 11.39 0.94 17.97
N ASN A 138 12.24 1.97 17.98
CA ASN A 138 12.68 2.69 19.19
C ASN A 138 12.34 4.18 19.06
N PRO A 139 11.10 4.60 19.35
CA PRO A 139 10.67 5.98 19.17
C PRO A 139 11.42 6.94 20.08
N THR A 140 12.06 7.95 19.50
CA THR A 140 12.71 9.01 20.27
C THR A 140 11.67 9.84 21.03
N PRO A 141 11.85 10.09 22.33
CA PRO A 141 10.95 10.93 23.10
C PRO A 141 10.83 12.33 22.51
N THR A 142 9.64 12.91 22.61
CA THR A 142 9.38 14.29 22.20
C THR A 142 9.61 15.24 23.38
N LYS A 143 9.69 16.55 23.11
CA LYS A 143 9.79 17.57 24.18
C LYS A 143 8.63 17.53 25.19
N TYR A 144 7.49 16.95 24.80
CA TYR A 144 6.31 16.80 25.63
C TYR A 144 6.29 15.49 26.44
N SER A 145 7.16 14.51 26.12
CA SER A 145 7.24 13.22 26.82
C SER A 145 7.48 13.40 28.32
N THR A 146 7.05 12.44 29.13
CA THR A 146 7.25 12.49 30.59
C THR A 146 8.73 12.37 30.93
N LYS A 147 9.13 12.90 32.10
CA LYS A 147 10.52 12.80 32.58
C LYS A 147 10.98 11.33 32.67
N LYS A 148 10.08 10.45 33.11
CA LYS A 148 10.34 8.99 33.17
C LYS A 148 10.68 8.43 31.80
N VAL A 149 9.85 8.69 30.78
CA VAL A 149 10.09 8.21 29.41
C VAL A 149 11.43 8.72 28.85
N MET A 150 11.78 9.98 29.13
CA MET A 150 13.08 10.54 28.73
C MET A 150 14.26 9.81 29.38
N ILE A 151 14.19 9.56 30.69
CA ILE A 151 15.23 8.83 31.44
C ILE A 151 15.33 7.39 30.97
N ASP A 152 14.20 6.69 30.83
CA ASP A 152 14.17 5.29 30.40
C ASP A 152 14.79 5.15 29.00
N TRP A 153 14.46 6.07 28.08
CA TRP A 153 15.07 6.08 26.76
C TRP A 153 16.57 6.33 26.80
N LEU A 154 17.04 7.32 27.56
CA LEU A 154 18.48 7.61 27.70
C LEU A 154 19.24 6.39 28.23
N LYS A 155 18.72 5.74 29.28
CA LYS A 155 19.29 4.51 29.85
C LYS A 155 19.32 3.36 28.85
N ASN A 156 18.22 3.12 28.14
CA ASN A 156 18.12 2.03 27.16
C ASN A 156 19.08 2.24 25.98
N ASN A 157 19.43 3.49 25.66
CA ASN A 157 20.42 3.81 24.63
C ASN A 157 21.84 3.98 25.20
N GLY A 158 22.08 3.64 26.48
CA GLY A 158 23.40 3.72 27.11
C GLY A 158 23.93 5.14 27.32
N ILE A 159 23.06 6.15 27.31
CA ILE A 159 23.43 7.56 27.47
C ILE A 159 23.35 7.92 28.96
N PRO A 160 24.46 8.36 29.59
CA PRO A 160 24.46 8.77 30.99
C PRO A 160 23.50 9.96 31.22
N CYS A 161 22.67 9.84 32.26
CA CYS A 161 21.78 10.92 32.69
C CYS A 161 21.54 10.88 34.20
N ASP A 162 21.42 12.04 34.83
CA ASP A 162 21.07 12.16 36.25
C ASP A 162 19.55 12.33 36.43
N GLN A 163 18.97 11.58 37.37
CA GLN A 163 17.56 11.67 37.74
C GLN A 163 17.15 13.04 38.27
N LYS A 164 18.09 13.85 38.77
CA LYS A 164 17.85 15.22 39.22
C LYS A 164 17.70 16.23 38.08
N MET A 165 18.17 15.89 36.88
CA MET A 165 18.10 16.78 35.70
C MET A 165 16.67 17.23 35.40
N ARG A 166 16.52 18.47 34.95
CA ARG A 166 15.24 19.02 34.47
C ARG A 166 14.88 18.39 33.14
N LYS A 167 13.58 18.39 32.79
CA LYS A 167 13.11 17.86 31.49
C LYS A 167 13.81 18.50 30.28
N ALA A 168 14.12 19.80 30.37
CA ALA A 168 14.82 20.51 29.30
C ALA A 168 16.24 19.97 29.07
N GLU A 169 16.99 19.69 30.14
CA GLU A 169 18.35 19.15 30.08
C GLU A 169 18.34 17.72 29.53
N LEU A 170 17.40 16.89 30.01
CA LEU A 170 17.21 15.53 29.48
C LEU A 170 16.85 15.55 27.99
N PHE A 171 15.96 16.45 27.57
CA PHE A 171 15.59 16.57 26.15
C PHE A 171 16.75 17.06 25.29
N SER A 172 17.60 17.97 25.78
CA SER A 172 18.81 18.40 25.06
C SER A 172 19.79 17.24 24.82
N LEU A 173 19.96 16.35 25.81
CA LEU A 173 20.73 15.11 25.63
C LEU A 173 20.10 14.19 24.59
N ILE A 174 18.77 14.01 24.62
CA ILE A 174 18.04 13.18 23.65
C ILE A 174 18.19 13.73 22.24
N ASP A 175 18.05 15.05 22.05
CA ASP A 175 18.14 15.68 20.74
C ASP A 175 19.55 15.58 20.15
N SER A 176 20.58 15.73 20.99
CA SER A 176 21.99 15.57 20.60
C SER A 176 22.35 14.13 20.22
N ASN A 177 21.63 13.14 20.76
CA ASN A 177 21.86 11.71 20.54
C ASN A 177 20.76 11.07 19.69
N ARG A 178 19.97 11.86 18.94
CA ARG A 178 18.90 11.32 18.11
C ARG A 178 19.48 10.39 17.03
N PRO A 179 18.87 9.20 16.80
CA PRO A 179 19.26 8.34 15.69
C PRO A 179 19.18 9.09 14.35
N LYS A 180 20.25 9.03 13.55
CA LYS A 180 20.29 9.63 12.21
C LYS A 180 19.37 8.90 11.21
N LYS A 181 19.18 7.60 11.42
CA LYS A 181 18.29 6.75 10.62
C LYS A 181 17.14 6.27 11.49
N ILE A 182 15.92 6.45 11.00
CA ILE A 182 14.71 5.90 11.61
C ILE A 182 14.58 4.45 11.13
N VAL A 183 14.33 3.53 12.06
CA VAL A 183 14.08 2.11 11.76
C VAL A 183 12.61 1.81 12.04
N TYR A 184 11.92 1.35 11.00
CA TYR A 184 10.52 0.93 11.11
C TYR A 184 10.42 -0.56 11.42
N LYS A 185 9.44 -0.92 12.26
CA LYS A 185 9.26 -2.30 12.71
C LYS A 185 9.01 -3.26 11.55
N ILE A 186 8.18 -2.85 10.59
CA ILE A 186 7.89 -3.65 9.39
C ILE A 186 9.14 -3.83 8.53
N ASP A 187 9.91 -2.76 8.31
CA ASP A 187 11.14 -2.83 7.52
C ASP A 187 12.11 -3.84 8.13
N ASN A 188 12.31 -3.77 9.44
CA ASN A 188 13.14 -4.72 10.17
C ASN A 188 12.63 -6.17 10.09
N LEU A 189 11.31 -6.39 10.09
CA LEU A 189 10.74 -7.74 9.91
C LEU A 189 11.04 -8.29 8.51
N ILE A 190 10.84 -7.48 7.48
CA ILE A 190 11.08 -7.86 6.08
C ILE A 190 12.59 -8.07 5.83
N GLU A 191 13.43 -7.19 6.35
CA GLU A 191 14.90 -7.28 6.25
C GLU A 191 15.48 -8.52 6.95
N LYS A 192 14.92 -8.92 8.10
CA LYS A 192 15.35 -10.13 8.82
C LYS A 192 15.12 -11.43 8.04
N GLU A 193 14.10 -11.46 7.19
CA GLU A 193 13.81 -12.59 6.30
C GLU A 193 14.62 -12.53 4.98
N GLY A 194 15.59 -11.61 4.87
CA GLY A 194 16.48 -11.49 3.71
C GLY A 194 15.88 -10.73 2.53
N HIS A 195 14.81 -9.97 2.75
CA HIS A 195 14.21 -9.10 1.74
C HIS A 195 14.64 -7.63 1.93
N GLU A 196 14.40 -6.79 0.94
CA GLU A 196 14.66 -5.35 1.06
C GLU A 196 13.35 -4.57 0.99
N VAL A 197 13.30 -3.41 1.65
CA VAL A 197 12.15 -2.50 1.59
C VAL A 197 12.52 -1.22 0.85
N ILE A 198 11.65 -0.80 -0.07
CA ILE A 198 11.68 0.51 -0.69
C ILE A 198 10.39 1.26 -0.39
N ARG A 199 10.55 2.48 0.12
CA ARG A 199 9.44 3.38 0.46
C ARG A 199 9.18 4.37 -0.66
N LEU A 200 7.92 4.48 -1.07
CA LEU A 200 7.48 5.48 -2.04
C LEU A 200 7.78 6.90 -1.55
N PRO A 201 8.12 7.84 -2.45
CA PRO A 201 8.18 9.24 -2.09
C PRO A 201 6.76 9.77 -1.80
N PRO A 202 6.59 10.69 -0.83
CA PRO A 202 5.28 11.24 -0.50
C PRO A 202 4.57 11.85 -1.72
N TYR A 203 3.27 11.60 -1.85
CA TYR A 203 2.39 12.08 -2.93
C TYR A 203 2.64 11.47 -4.33
N HIS A 204 3.38 10.36 -4.41
CA HIS A 204 3.64 9.65 -5.66
C HIS A 204 3.10 8.21 -5.63
N CYS A 205 1.79 8.05 -5.40
CA CYS A 205 1.14 6.73 -5.49
C CYS A 205 1.17 6.18 -6.93
N ASP A 206 1.31 7.05 -7.92
CA ASP A 206 1.56 6.71 -9.31
C ASP A 206 2.87 5.95 -9.54
N LEU A 207 3.78 5.88 -8.56
CA LEU A 207 4.97 5.02 -8.63
C LEU A 207 4.72 3.61 -8.06
N ASN A 208 3.57 3.37 -7.45
CA ASN A 208 3.18 2.06 -6.96
C ASN A 208 2.38 1.29 -8.03
N ALA A 209 2.97 0.26 -8.63
CA ALA A 209 2.33 -0.41 -9.77
C ALA A 209 1.00 -1.10 -9.42
N ILE A 210 0.81 -1.52 -8.16
CA ILE A 210 -0.43 -2.15 -7.71
C ILE A 210 -1.64 -1.20 -7.70
N GLU A 211 -1.43 0.13 -7.58
CA GLU A 211 -2.50 1.14 -7.68
C GLU A 211 -3.17 1.13 -9.07
N PHE A 212 -2.38 0.93 -10.12
CA PHE A 212 -2.91 0.79 -11.49
C PHE A 212 -3.69 -0.52 -11.66
N VAL A 213 -3.25 -1.57 -10.97
CA VAL A 213 -3.96 -2.85 -10.96
C VAL A 213 -5.30 -2.71 -10.26
N TRP A 214 -5.35 -2.01 -9.12
CA TRP A 214 -6.61 -1.69 -8.45
C TRP A 214 -7.56 -0.93 -9.38
N SER A 215 -7.09 0.11 -10.06
CA SER A 215 -7.88 0.86 -11.05
C SER A 215 -8.45 -0.06 -12.14
N SER A 216 -7.65 -0.98 -12.65
CA SER A 216 -8.06 -1.97 -13.66
C SER A 216 -9.14 -2.93 -13.13
N VAL A 217 -8.98 -3.41 -11.90
CA VAL A 217 -9.95 -4.28 -11.21
C VAL A 217 -11.28 -3.56 -11.02
N TYR A 218 -11.26 -2.30 -10.57
CA TYR A 218 -12.47 -1.48 -10.43
C TYR A 218 -13.18 -1.28 -11.77
N ASN A 219 -12.46 -0.86 -12.80
CA ASN A 219 -13.03 -0.61 -14.13
C ASN A 219 -13.66 -1.87 -14.74
N THR A 220 -12.99 -3.02 -14.58
CA THR A 220 -13.50 -4.32 -15.03
C THR A 220 -14.76 -4.70 -14.26
N GLY A 221 -14.77 -4.56 -12.93
CA GLY A 221 -15.96 -4.81 -12.10
C GLY A 221 -17.16 -3.93 -12.49
N VAL A 222 -16.92 -2.66 -12.86
CA VAL A 222 -17.95 -1.73 -13.35
C VAL A 222 -18.55 -2.24 -14.67
N ALA A 223 -17.72 -2.60 -15.64
CA ALA A 223 -18.14 -3.05 -16.96
C ALA A 223 -18.99 -4.33 -16.91
N TRP A 224 -18.57 -5.31 -16.09
CA TRP A 224 -19.32 -6.54 -15.87
C TRP A 224 -20.71 -6.29 -15.26
N THR A 225 -20.80 -5.35 -14.30
CA THR A 225 -22.06 -4.98 -13.65
C THR A 225 -23.03 -4.33 -14.65
N GLN A 226 -22.54 -3.45 -15.53
CA GLN A 226 -23.35 -2.82 -16.58
C GLN A 226 -23.89 -3.83 -17.59
N HIS A 227 -23.08 -4.83 -17.97
CA HIS A 227 -23.51 -5.89 -18.90
C HIS A 227 -24.61 -6.78 -18.31
N LYS A 228 -24.62 -7.03 -17.00
CA LYS A 228 -25.70 -7.79 -16.34
C LYS A 228 -26.98 -6.98 -16.17
N ASN A 229 -26.89 -5.68 -15.85
CA ASN A 229 -28.06 -4.82 -15.70
C ASN A 229 -28.84 -4.56 -17.01
N ASN A 230 -28.22 -4.79 -18.17
CA ASN A 230 -28.91 -4.78 -19.46
C ASN A 230 -29.73 -6.06 -19.75
N ARG A 231 -29.69 -7.08 -18.87
CA ARG A 231 -30.64 -8.21 -18.90
C ARG A 231 -31.62 -7.98 -17.76
N HIS A 232 -32.90 -7.83 -18.09
CA HIS A 232 -33.98 -7.61 -17.12
C HIS A 232 -34.06 -8.74 -16.08
N THR A 233 -33.35 -8.61 -14.97
CA THR A 233 -33.54 -9.43 -13.76
C THR A 233 -33.36 -8.55 -12.54
N LEU A 234 -34.44 -8.39 -11.77
CA LEU A 234 -34.46 -7.76 -10.46
C LEU A 234 -33.53 -8.52 -9.52
N LEU A 235 -32.54 -7.85 -8.93
CA LEU A 235 -31.59 -8.42 -7.97
C LEU A 235 -32.08 -8.20 -6.53
N PRO A 236 -32.45 -9.26 -5.78
CA PRO A 236 -32.23 -9.28 -4.35
C PRO A 236 -30.78 -9.73 -4.07
N ASP A 237 -30.18 -9.12 -3.06
CA ASP A 237 -28.90 -9.44 -2.42
C ASP A 237 -27.64 -8.71 -2.91
N ARG A 238 -27.33 -7.66 -2.15
CA ARG A 238 -26.16 -6.76 -2.27
C ARG A 238 -24.80 -7.41 -1.99
N LEU A 239 -24.77 -8.71 -1.65
CA LEU A 239 -23.55 -9.51 -1.58
C LEU A 239 -23.00 -9.87 -2.99
N ASN A 240 -23.85 -9.84 -4.01
CA ASN A 240 -23.49 -10.21 -5.39
C ASN A 240 -22.74 -9.13 -6.20
N ILE A 241 -22.46 -7.94 -5.62
CA ILE A 241 -21.67 -6.87 -6.26
C ILE A 241 -20.20 -6.91 -5.82
N ALA A 242 -19.93 -7.40 -4.61
CA ALA A 242 -18.57 -7.71 -4.18
C ALA A 242 -18.06 -9.03 -4.77
N HIS A 243 -18.97 -9.95 -5.11
CA HIS A 243 -18.67 -11.27 -5.65
C HIS A 243 -17.88 -11.24 -6.98
N PRO A 244 -18.11 -10.35 -7.97
CA PRO A 244 -17.29 -10.26 -9.17
C PRO A 244 -15.89 -9.70 -8.91
N LEU A 245 -15.71 -8.82 -7.92
CA LEU A 245 -14.40 -8.32 -7.51
C LEU A 245 -13.60 -9.42 -6.77
N LEU A 246 -14.27 -10.16 -5.88
CA LEU A 246 -13.70 -11.31 -5.17
C LEU A 246 -13.43 -12.49 -6.11
N LEU A 247 -14.35 -12.82 -7.02
CA LEU A 247 -14.13 -13.77 -8.12
C LEU A 247 -12.98 -13.31 -9.00
N SER A 248 -12.89 -12.02 -9.37
CA SER A 248 -11.74 -11.54 -10.14
C SER A 248 -10.42 -11.61 -9.38
N LEU A 249 -10.42 -11.77 -8.05
CA LEU A 249 -9.21 -11.93 -7.24
C LEU A 249 -8.89 -13.41 -6.95
N GLU A 250 -9.90 -14.27 -6.75
CA GLU A 250 -9.78 -15.72 -6.54
C GLU A 250 -9.62 -16.50 -7.85
N GLU A 251 -10.33 -16.14 -8.93
CA GLU A 251 -10.14 -16.69 -10.28
C GLU A 251 -8.74 -16.36 -10.83
N LEU A 252 -8.03 -15.37 -10.28
CA LEU A 252 -6.62 -15.12 -10.59
C LEU A 252 -5.66 -16.08 -9.86
N GLN A 253 -6.10 -16.80 -8.82
CA GLN A 253 -5.31 -17.79 -8.09
C GLN A 253 -5.44 -19.22 -8.65
N GLU A 254 -6.57 -19.61 -9.26
CA GLU A 254 -6.81 -21.00 -9.70
C GLU A 254 -6.32 -21.37 -11.12
N ILE A 255 -5.84 -20.42 -11.91
CA ILE A 255 -5.48 -20.61 -13.33
C ILE A 255 -3.98 -20.91 -13.50
N SER A 256 -3.41 -21.76 -12.64
CA SER A 256 -2.13 -22.44 -12.90
C SER A 256 -2.28 -23.94 -13.15
N SER A 257 -3.50 -24.48 -13.12
CA SER A 257 -3.72 -25.94 -13.01
C SER A 257 -4.70 -26.53 -14.02
N SER A 258 -5.30 -25.76 -14.93
CA SER A 258 -6.29 -26.28 -15.89
C SER A 258 -6.09 -25.74 -17.31
N SER A 259 -5.96 -26.66 -18.26
CA SER A 259 -5.60 -26.45 -19.67
C SER A 259 -6.74 -25.94 -20.55
N THR A 260 -7.72 -25.21 -20.01
CA THR A 260 -8.84 -24.72 -20.81
C THR A 260 -9.24 -23.32 -20.36
N ILE A 261 -9.32 -22.37 -21.31
CA ILE A 261 -10.19 -21.16 -21.36
C ILE A 261 -9.44 -19.98 -22.02
N THR A 262 -9.83 -19.67 -23.26
CA THR A 262 -9.32 -18.58 -24.09
C THR A 262 -9.77 -17.18 -23.67
N ALA A 263 -10.78 -17.05 -22.79
CA ALA A 263 -11.23 -15.75 -22.25
C ALA A 263 -10.39 -15.26 -21.06
N ASN A 264 -9.79 -16.17 -20.28
CA ASN A 264 -9.08 -15.85 -19.03
C ASN A 264 -7.60 -15.48 -19.24
N PHE A 265 -7.02 -15.83 -20.40
CA PHE A 265 -5.71 -15.34 -20.80
C PHE A 265 -5.67 -13.81 -20.96
N CYS A 266 -6.81 -13.15 -21.20
CA CYS A 266 -6.84 -11.70 -21.40
C CYS A 266 -6.66 -10.95 -20.07
N SER A 267 -7.37 -11.33 -19.01
CA SER A 267 -7.33 -10.64 -17.71
C SER A 267 -6.00 -10.79 -16.98
N ILE A 268 -5.41 -12.00 -16.96
CA ILE A 268 -4.07 -12.23 -16.37
C ILE A 268 -3.01 -11.44 -17.16
N ARG A 269 -3.09 -11.46 -18.49
CA ARG A 269 -2.19 -10.64 -19.32
C ARG A 269 -2.41 -9.15 -19.12
N ILE A 270 -3.62 -8.66 -18.84
CA ILE A 270 -3.88 -7.25 -18.54
C ILE A 270 -3.21 -6.84 -17.23
N ILE A 271 -3.30 -7.66 -16.18
CA ILE A 271 -2.69 -7.35 -14.87
C ILE A 271 -1.17 -7.47 -14.93
N GLN A 272 -0.65 -8.54 -15.54
CA GLN A 272 0.79 -8.67 -15.79
C GLN A 272 1.30 -7.54 -16.67
N LYS A 273 0.55 -7.15 -17.71
CA LYS A 273 0.87 -5.97 -18.52
C LYS A 273 0.78 -4.69 -17.72
N ALA A 274 -0.13 -4.53 -16.76
CA ALA A 274 -0.17 -3.32 -15.93
C ALA A 274 1.10 -3.17 -15.08
N PHE A 275 1.55 -4.26 -14.42
CA PHE A 275 2.83 -4.27 -13.71
C PHE A 275 4.02 -4.05 -14.66
N LEU A 276 4.07 -4.76 -15.81
CA LEU A 276 5.16 -4.66 -16.78
C LEU A 276 5.21 -3.32 -17.52
N LEU A 277 4.07 -2.76 -17.91
CA LEU A 277 3.96 -1.45 -18.56
C LEU A 277 4.45 -0.38 -17.61
N LYS A 278 4.10 -0.47 -16.33
CA LYS A 278 4.60 0.47 -15.34
C LYS A 278 6.11 0.34 -15.14
N GLU A 279 6.63 -0.88 -15.03
CA GLU A 279 8.07 -1.11 -14.99
C GLU A 279 8.78 -0.58 -16.25
N PHE A 280 8.13 -0.64 -17.42
CA PHE A 280 8.66 -0.14 -18.69
C PHE A 280 8.59 1.39 -18.81
N GLU A 281 7.50 2.03 -18.40
CA GLU A 281 7.32 3.49 -18.38
C GLU A 281 8.35 4.15 -17.44
N ASP A 282 8.54 3.59 -16.24
CA ASP A 282 9.58 4.05 -15.30
C ASP A 282 11.00 3.89 -15.87
N ASN A 283 11.21 2.95 -16.79
CA ASN A 283 12.49 2.74 -17.49
C ASN A 283 12.66 3.70 -18.69
N CYS A 284 11.57 4.13 -19.31
CA CYS A 284 11.55 5.04 -20.46
C CYS A 284 11.63 6.51 -20.07
N ASP A 285 11.47 6.86 -18.79
CA ASP A 285 11.80 8.18 -18.26
C ASP A 285 13.33 8.39 -18.27
N GLN A 286 13.86 8.54 -19.49
CA GLN A 286 15.23 8.90 -19.85
C GLN A 286 15.40 10.43 -19.90
N ARG A 287 14.42 11.20 -19.44
CA ARG A 287 14.47 12.66 -19.35
C ARG A 287 14.48 13.15 -17.90
N LEU A 288 15.40 12.63 -17.09
CA LEU A 288 15.83 13.22 -15.82
C LEU A 288 17.35 13.04 -15.66
#